data_AF-A0A2N7DJN7-F1
#
_entry.id   AF-A0A2N7DJN7-F1
#
_cell.length_a   1.000
_cell.length_b   1.000
_cell.length_c   1.000
_cell.angle_alpha   90.00
_cell.angle_beta   90.00
_cell.angle_gamma   90.00
#
_symmetry.space_group_name_H-M   'P 1'
#
loop_
_entity.id
_entity.type
_entity.pdbx_description
1 polymer ?
#
loop_
_entity_poly.entity_id
_entity_poly.type
_entity_poly.pdbx_seq_one_letter_code
_entity_poly.pdbx_strand_id
1 'polypeptide(L)'
;MKAILFAALTAALTLSGCAVNDKYVQWETEAPKQFPKLTAIGYAPLATQPATEQSHKVLMAMQASKIAAYRELAEQVYGQQIDASSLVDDWLLNKQTVTASVSGMIKGAKVVKSYPAGDMYVTELELDFSQVWSLYQQQNRPRTIKHVTYF
;
A
#
# COMPACT_ATOMS: atom_id res chain seq x y z
N MET A 1 -34.87 -60.93 21.57
CA MET A 1 -35.22 -60.27 20.29
C MET A 1 -35.58 -58.78 20.45
N LYS A 2 -36.45 -58.38 21.41
CA LYS A 2 -36.81 -56.96 21.63
C LYS A 2 -35.63 -56.04 22.01
N ALA A 3 -34.65 -56.52 22.78
CA ALA A 3 -33.47 -55.73 23.18
C ALA A 3 -32.51 -55.44 22.02
N ILE A 4 -32.39 -56.35 21.04
CA ILE A 4 -31.55 -56.18 19.86
C ILE A 4 -32.17 -55.16 18.90
N LEU A 5 -33.51 -55.18 18.78
CA LEU A 5 -34.29 -54.20 18.01
C LEU A 5 -34.20 -52.79 18.60
N PHE A 6 -34.20 -52.65 19.94
CA PHE A 6 -34.02 -51.37 20.60
C PHE A 6 -32.61 -50.81 20.43
N ALA A 7 -31.58 -51.65 20.51
CA ALA A 7 -30.18 -51.24 20.30
C ALA A 7 -29.90 -50.81 18.84
N ALA A 8 -30.53 -51.46 17.86
CA ALA A 8 -30.42 -51.08 16.46
C ALA A 8 -31.10 -49.73 16.16
N LEU A 9 -32.22 -49.43 16.84
CA LEU A 9 -32.94 -48.17 16.67
C LEU A 9 -32.17 -46.99 17.29
N THR A 10 -31.58 -47.16 18.48
CA THR A 10 -30.72 -46.13 19.08
C THR A 10 -29.43 -45.90 18.29
N ALA A 11 -28.86 -46.93 17.67
CA ALA A 11 -27.70 -46.78 16.79
C ALA A 11 -28.03 -46.05 15.48
N ALA A 12 -29.26 -46.18 14.96
CA ALA A 12 -29.67 -45.47 13.74
C ALA A 12 -29.87 -43.96 13.96
N LEU A 13 -30.31 -43.54 15.16
CA LEU A 13 -30.51 -42.12 15.48
C LEU A 13 -29.19 -41.35 15.72
N THR A 14 -28.08 -42.03 16.03
CA THR A 14 -26.80 -41.35 16.29
C THR A 14 -26.00 -41.04 15.02
N LEU A 15 -26.38 -41.59 13.86
CA LEU A 15 -25.71 -41.31 12.58
C LEU A 15 -26.23 -40.05 11.85
N SER A 16 -27.33 -39.43 12.28
CA SER A 16 -27.93 -38.26 11.60
C SER A 16 -27.27 -36.91 11.96
N GLY A 17 -26.22 -36.91 12.78
CA GLY A 17 -25.75 -35.72 13.49
C GLY A 17 -24.63 -34.88 12.84
N CYS A 18 -24.09 -35.26 11.69
CA CYS A 18 -22.91 -34.57 11.11
C CYS A 18 -23.26 -33.76 9.85
N ALA A 19 -24.05 -32.69 10.00
CA ALA A 19 -24.07 -31.62 9.00
C ALA A 19 -23.28 -30.42 9.55
N VAL A 20 -21.97 -30.39 9.26
CA VAL A 20 -21.14 -29.19 9.49
C VAL A 20 -21.59 -28.13 8.51
N ASN A 21 -22.36 -27.17 9.00
CA ASN A 21 -22.83 -26.03 8.25
C ASN A 21 -21.77 -24.92 8.39
N ASP A 22 -20.66 -25.06 7.65
CA ASP A 22 -19.57 -24.07 7.66
C ASP A 22 -20.10 -22.74 7.10
N LYS A 23 -20.32 -21.79 8.00
CA LYS A 23 -20.75 -20.43 7.65
C LYS A 23 -19.56 -19.68 7.06
N TYR A 24 -19.45 -19.67 5.73
CA TYR A 24 -18.49 -18.82 5.03
C TYR A 24 -18.96 -17.36 5.10
N VAL A 25 -18.43 -16.60 6.05
CA VAL A 25 -18.58 -15.13 6.05
C VAL A 25 -17.57 -14.56 5.06
N GLN A 26 -18.05 -14.14 3.88
CA GLN A 26 -17.23 -13.39 2.93
C GLN A 26 -17.35 -11.89 3.24
N TRP A 27 -16.23 -11.29 3.63
CA TRP A 27 -16.15 -9.83 3.81
C TRP A 27 -16.09 -9.17 2.43
N GLU A 28 -17.09 -8.37 2.08
CA GLU A 28 -17.06 -7.53 0.89
C GLU A 28 -16.32 -6.23 1.22
N THR A 29 -15.39 -5.83 0.36
CA THR A 29 -14.66 -4.57 0.55
C THR A 29 -15.56 -3.42 0.11
N GLU A 30 -16.22 -2.77 1.06
CA GLU A 30 -17.04 -1.59 0.75
C GLU A 30 -16.17 -0.38 0.40
N ALA A 31 -16.54 0.31 -0.67
CA ALA A 31 -15.86 1.53 -1.09
C ALA A 31 -16.10 2.66 -0.06
N PRO A 32 -15.08 3.48 0.25
CA PRO A 32 -15.28 4.64 1.10
C PRO A 32 -16.22 5.65 0.42
N LYS A 33 -17.01 6.37 1.22
CA LYS A 33 -17.99 7.36 0.72
C LYS A 33 -17.34 8.51 -0.06
N GLN A 34 -16.08 8.82 0.25
CA GLN A 34 -15.31 9.87 -0.41
C GLN A 34 -13.86 9.41 -0.55
N PHE A 35 -13.25 9.70 -1.69
CA PHE A 35 -11.84 9.42 -1.95
C PHE A 35 -11.02 10.70 -1.82
N PRO A 36 -9.99 10.74 -0.95
CA PRO A 36 -9.11 11.89 -0.86
C PRO A 36 -8.25 12.00 -2.12
N LYS A 37 -7.77 13.21 -2.39
CA LYS A 37 -6.71 13.47 -3.36
C LYS A 37 -5.49 13.97 -2.62
N LEU A 38 -4.34 13.36 -2.90
CA LEU A 38 -3.07 13.80 -2.36
C LEU A 38 -2.26 14.47 -3.45
N THR A 39 -1.47 15.46 -3.06
CA THR A 39 -0.55 16.17 -3.95
C THR A 39 0.83 16.20 -3.32
N ALA A 40 1.86 16.08 -4.14
CA ALA A 40 3.24 16.12 -3.69
C ALA A 40 4.09 16.91 -4.67
N ILE A 41 5.09 17.63 -4.16
CA ILE A 41 5.96 18.49 -4.97
C ILE A 41 7.42 18.09 -4.79
N GLY A 42 8.12 17.83 -5.87
CA GLY A 42 9.54 17.51 -5.85
C GLY A 42 10.37 18.63 -6.46
N TYR A 43 11.48 18.95 -5.79
CA TYR A 43 12.43 19.97 -6.20
C TYR A 43 13.79 19.33 -6.47
N ALA A 44 14.48 19.77 -7.53
CA ALA A 44 15.84 19.37 -7.81
C ALA A 44 16.66 20.53 -8.38
N PRO A 45 17.72 20.99 -7.70
CA PRO A 45 18.62 22.01 -8.23
C PRO A 45 19.38 21.52 -9.45
N LEU A 46 19.55 22.38 -10.46
CA LEU A 46 20.35 22.06 -11.64
C LEU A 46 21.85 22.01 -11.31
N ALA A 47 22.30 22.84 -10.36
CA ALA A 47 23.70 22.98 -9.98
C ALA A 47 24.29 21.70 -9.34
N THR A 48 23.47 20.91 -8.65
CA THR A 48 23.91 19.67 -7.97
C THR A 48 23.88 18.45 -8.88
N GLN A 49 23.42 18.58 -10.12
CA GLN A 49 23.37 17.46 -11.05
C GLN A 49 24.77 17.14 -11.60
N PRO A 50 25.15 15.87 -11.66
CA PRO A 50 26.53 15.46 -11.97
C PRO A 50 26.92 15.58 -13.45
N ALA A 51 25.98 15.88 -14.34
CA ALA A 51 26.26 16.01 -15.77
C ALA A 51 27.08 17.27 -16.07
N THR A 52 27.97 17.21 -17.07
CA THR A 52 28.75 18.38 -17.52
C THR A 52 27.91 19.29 -18.42
N GLU A 53 27.21 18.69 -19.39
CA GLU A 53 26.39 19.40 -20.38
C GLU A 53 25.09 19.94 -19.77
N GLN A 54 24.74 21.19 -20.10
CA GLN A 54 23.58 21.86 -19.51
C GLN A 54 22.26 21.15 -19.86
N SER A 55 22.11 20.67 -21.10
CA SER A 55 20.93 19.89 -21.52
C SER A 55 20.76 18.63 -20.69
N HIS A 56 21.84 17.91 -20.42
CA HIS A 56 21.84 16.72 -19.57
C HIS A 56 21.56 17.07 -18.11
N LYS A 57 22.11 18.17 -17.58
CA LYS A 57 21.76 18.66 -16.23
C LYS A 57 20.27 18.91 -16.07
N VAL A 58 19.62 19.53 -17.07
CA VAL A 58 18.18 19.78 -17.05
C VAL A 58 17.40 18.46 -17.03
N LEU A 59 17.77 17.49 -17.87
CA LEU A 59 17.12 16.17 -17.89
C LEU A 59 17.28 15.43 -16.56
N MET A 60 18.47 15.47 -15.97
CA MET A 60 18.73 14.86 -14.66
C MET A 60 17.95 15.57 -13.54
N ALA A 61 17.89 16.91 -13.55
CA ALA A 61 17.11 17.68 -12.59
C ALA A 61 15.61 17.36 -12.72
N MET A 62 15.10 17.22 -13.95
CA MET A 62 13.72 16.79 -14.18
C MET A 62 13.46 15.41 -13.56
N GLN A 63 14.33 14.43 -13.80
CA GLN A 63 14.20 13.09 -13.23
C GLN A 63 14.31 13.08 -11.71
N ALA A 64 15.28 13.81 -11.15
CA ALA A 64 15.49 13.94 -9.72
C ALA A 64 14.30 14.62 -9.03
N SER A 65 13.74 15.69 -9.63
CA SER A 65 12.55 16.35 -9.11
C SER A 65 11.35 15.41 -9.09
N LYS A 66 11.19 14.57 -10.12
CA LYS A 66 10.15 13.55 -10.17
C LYS A 66 10.32 12.51 -9.06
N ILE A 67 11.53 12.01 -8.83
CA ILE A 67 11.83 11.06 -7.75
C ILE A 67 11.54 11.69 -6.38
N ALA A 68 11.94 12.96 -6.17
CA ALA A 68 11.66 13.69 -4.96
C ALA A 68 10.15 13.84 -4.70
N ALA A 69 9.36 14.12 -5.73
CA ALA A 69 7.90 14.21 -5.63
C ALA A 69 7.28 12.85 -5.26
N TYR A 70 7.77 11.75 -5.85
CA TYR A 70 7.31 10.40 -5.49
C TYR A 70 7.68 10.03 -4.05
N ARG A 71 8.86 10.44 -3.57
CA ARG A 71 9.25 10.25 -2.16
C ARG A 71 8.30 10.99 -1.23
N GLU A 72 8.03 12.27 -1.48
CA GLU A 72 7.09 13.07 -0.68
C GLU A 72 5.69 12.45 -0.68
N LEU A 73 5.22 11.98 -1.85
CA LEU A 73 3.93 11.29 -1.93
C LEU A 73 3.93 9.97 -1.15
N ALA A 74 5.03 9.22 -1.19
CA ALA A 74 5.19 7.99 -0.43
C ALA A 74 5.22 8.25 1.09
N GLU A 75 5.84 9.35 1.53
CA GLU A 75 5.82 9.78 2.93
C GLU A 75 4.40 10.09 3.40
N GLN A 76 3.60 10.77 2.57
CA GLN A 76 2.20 11.07 2.89
C GLN A 76 1.33 9.80 2.98
N VAL A 77 1.62 8.78 2.16
CA VAL A 77 0.80 7.55 2.07
C VAL A 77 1.22 6.48 3.08
N TYR A 78 2.53 6.22 3.19
CA TYR A 78 3.09 5.12 3.98
C TYR A 78 3.76 5.58 5.28
N GLY A 79 4.02 6.88 5.44
CA GLY A 79 4.76 7.42 6.57
C GLY A 79 6.28 7.28 6.43
N GLN A 80 6.99 7.68 7.48
CA GLN A 80 8.45 7.55 7.61
C GLN A 80 8.77 6.59 8.76
N GLN A 81 9.67 5.65 8.52
CA GLN A 81 10.23 4.82 9.58
C GLN A 81 11.47 5.51 10.14
N ILE A 82 11.54 5.69 11.46
CA ILE A 82 12.64 6.35 12.17
C ILE A 82 13.29 5.34 13.11
N ASP A 83 14.59 5.09 12.91
CA ASP A 83 15.40 4.22 13.76
C ASP A 83 16.50 5.06 14.43
N ALA A 84 16.59 4.99 15.77
CA ALA A 84 17.56 5.75 16.56
C ALA A 84 18.39 4.81 17.44
N SER A 85 19.72 4.96 17.41
CA SER A 85 20.64 4.25 18.29
C SER A 85 21.54 5.24 19.06
N SER A 86 21.78 4.95 20.34
CA SER A 86 22.63 5.76 21.23
C SER A 86 23.67 4.85 21.88
N LEU A 87 24.94 5.25 21.80
CA LEU A 87 26.04 4.60 22.53
C LEU A 87 26.37 5.47 23.75
N VAL A 88 26.48 4.84 24.92
CA VAL A 88 26.89 5.48 26.17
C VAL A 88 28.24 4.88 26.54
N ASP A 89 29.32 5.54 26.12
CA ASP A 89 30.67 5.24 26.62
C ASP A 89 31.01 6.24 27.72
N ASP A 90 31.61 5.72 28.80
CA ASP A 90 31.92 6.42 30.05
C ASP A 90 32.39 7.87 29.82
N TRP A 91 31.57 8.82 30.28
CA TRP A 91 31.92 10.21 30.60
C TRP A 91 32.14 11.27 29.50
N LEU A 92 31.92 11.05 28.20
CA LEU A 92 31.94 12.19 27.26
C LEU A 92 31.11 11.99 25.97
N LEU A 93 30.06 12.81 25.84
CA LEU A 93 29.26 13.09 24.64
C LEU A 93 28.64 11.88 23.92
N ASN A 94 27.36 11.64 24.20
CA ASN A 94 26.46 10.72 23.48
C ASN A 94 26.46 11.01 21.97
N LYS A 95 27.03 10.10 21.17
CA LYS A 95 26.80 10.07 19.72
C LYS A 95 25.47 9.36 19.45
N GLN A 96 24.46 10.13 19.07
CA GLN A 96 23.16 9.61 18.61
C GLN A 96 23.14 9.60 17.08
N THR A 97 22.81 8.45 16.49
CA THR A 97 22.56 8.34 15.04
C THR A 97 21.08 8.06 14.83
N VAL A 98 20.43 8.87 13.99
CA VAL A 98 19.02 8.72 13.62
C VAL A 98 18.95 8.54 12.11
N THR A 99 18.29 7.47 11.66
CA THR A 99 18.06 7.17 10.24
C THR A 99 16.56 7.19 9.97
N ALA A 100 16.15 7.85 8.88
CA ALA A 100 14.76 7.86 8.41
C ALA A 100 14.67 7.23 7.03
N SER A 101 13.66 6.37 6.80
CA SER A 101 13.44 5.72 5.51
C SER A 101 11.96 5.61 5.16
N VAL A 102 11.69 5.47 3.85
CA VAL A 102 10.34 5.35 3.29
C VAL A 102 10.31 4.14 2.37
N SER A 103 9.34 3.25 2.56
CA SER A 103 9.20 2.02 1.79
C SER A 103 7.74 1.83 1.38
N GLY A 104 7.51 1.58 0.09
CA GLY A 104 6.17 1.37 -0.44
C GLY A 104 6.10 1.54 -1.96
N MET A 105 5.02 1.07 -2.55
CA MET A 105 4.75 1.19 -3.99
C MET A 105 3.54 2.09 -4.21
N ILE A 106 3.77 3.29 -4.74
CA ILE A 106 2.68 4.19 -5.12
C ILE A 106 2.14 3.81 -6.49
N LYS A 107 0.86 3.44 -6.54
CA LYS A 107 0.12 3.14 -7.78
C LYS A 107 -0.84 4.27 -8.11
N GLY A 108 -1.00 4.59 -9.40
CA GLY A 108 -2.01 5.56 -9.85
C GLY A 108 -1.64 7.05 -9.67
N ALA A 109 -0.41 7.37 -9.26
CA ALA A 109 0.05 8.75 -9.22
C ALA A 109 0.29 9.31 -10.63
N LYS A 110 -0.10 10.56 -10.85
CA LYS A 110 0.01 11.29 -12.12
C LYS A 110 0.88 12.52 -11.97
N VAL A 111 1.73 12.77 -12.97
CA VAL A 111 2.44 14.06 -13.08
C VAL A 111 1.46 15.11 -13.59
N VAL A 112 1.18 16.11 -12.76
CA VAL A 112 0.30 17.22 -13.12
C VAL A 112 1.10 18.27 -13.89
N LYS A 113 2.28 18.63 -13.38
CA LYS A 113 3.17 19.64 -13.96
C LYS A 113 4.62 19.30 -13.72
N SER A 114 5.47 19.78 -14.61
CA SER A 114 6.93 19.63 -14.51
C SER A 114 7.56 20.82 -15.22
N TYR A 115 8.19 21.73 -14.49
CA TYR A 115 8.70 23.00 -15.02
C TYR A 115 9.96 23.49 -14.29
N PRO A 116 10.83 24.27 -14.96
CA PRO A 116 11.94 24.95 -14.30
C PRO A 116 11.43 26.13 -13.47
N ALA A 117 11.97 26.29 -12.26
CA ALA A 117 11.72 27.41 -11.36
C ALA A 117 13.07 27.95 -10.83
N GLY A 118 13.57 29.02 -11.45
CA GLY A 118 14.90 29.56 -11.17
C GLY A 118 15.99 28.52 -11.47
N ASP A 119 16.85 28.26 -10.49
CA ASP A 119 17.95 27.29 -10.61
C ASP A 119 17.55 25.84 -10.25
N MET A 120 16.24 25.59 -10.13
CA MET A 120 15.68 24.28 -9.79
C MET A 120 14.67 23.81 -10.81
N TYR A 121 14.47 22.50 -10.86
CA TYR A 121 13.37 21.87 -11.58
C TYR A 121 12.32 21.41 -10.56
N VAL A 122 11.05 21.69 -10.85
CA VAL A 122 9.90 21.38 -9.99
C VAL A 122 8.98 20.40 -10.70
N THR A 123 8.54 19.36 -9.99
CA THR A 123 7.54 18.41 -10.47
C THR A 123 6.43 18.26 -9.46
N GLU A 124 5.18 18.45 -9.89
CA GLU A 124 3.97 18.26 -9.10
C GLU A 124 3.31 16.93 -9.47
N LEU A 125 3.03 16.11 -8.46
CA LEU A 125 2.29 14.86 -8.58
C LEU A 125 0.92 14.98 -7.89
N GLU A 126 -0.07 14.27 -8.44
CA GLU A 126 -1.38 14.04 -7.81
C GLU A 126 -1.65 12.54 -7.72
N LEU A 127 -2.26 12.13 -6.62
CA LEU A 127 -2.78 10.78 -6.40
C LEU A 127 -4.26 10.85 -6.05
N ASP A 128 -5.10 10.35 -6.97
CA ASP A 128 -6.54 10.23 -6.77
C ASP A 128 -6.88 8.83 -6.26
N PHE A 129 -7.34 8.72 -5.01
CA PHE A 129 -7.66 7.42 -4.42
C PHE A 129 -8.85 6.73 -5.09
N SER A 130 -9.70 7.45 -5.83
CA SER A 130 -10.75 6.82 -6.63
C SER A 130 -10.15 6.00 -7.78
N GLN A 131 -9.08 6.51 -8.40
CA GLN A 131 -8.34 5.80 -9.44
C GLN A 131 -7.59 4.60 -8.84
N VAL A 132 -6.96 4.77 -7.68
CA VAL A 132 -6.31 3.65 -6.96
C VAL A 132 -7.30 2.53 -6.66
N TRP A 133 -8.50 2.88 -6.20
CA TRP A 133 -9.57 1.91 -5.95
C TRP A 133 -9.98 1.15 -7.20
N SER A 134 -10.17 1.86 -8.33
CA SER A 134 -10.48 1.22 -9.60
C SER A 134 -9.39 0.24 -10.06
N LEU A 135 -8.11 0.59 -9.84
CA LEU A 135 -6.96 -0.26 -10.16
C LEU A 135 -6.93 -1.51 -9.26
N TYR A 136 -7.25 -1.34 -7.97
CA TYR A 136 -7.37 -2.44 -7.02
C TYR A 136 -8.44 -3.45 -7.45
N GLN A 137 -9.64 -2.99 -7.83
CA GLN A 137 -10.75 -3.85 -8.26
C GLN A 137 -10.44 -4.62 -9.56
N GLN A 138 -9.68 -4.02 -10.48
CA GLN A 138 -9.25 -4.69 -11.72
C GLN A 138 -8.24 -5.79 -11.45
N GLN A 139 -7.29 -5.56 -10.52
CA GLN A 139 -6.29 -6.55 -10.13
C GLN A 139 -6.92 -7.68 -9.32
N ASN A 140 -7.78 -7.34 -8.37
CA ASN A 140 -8.45 -8.26 -7.45
C ASN A 140 -9.91 -8.45 -7.84
N ARG A 141 -10.19 -8.96 -9.04
CA ARG A 141 -11.55 -9.23 -9.50
C ARG A 141 -12.32 -10.06 -8.46
N PRO A 142 -13.29 -9.49 -7.72
CA PRO A 142 -14.01 -10.24 -6.72
C PRO A 142 -14.83 -11.32 -7.44
N ARG A 143 -14.59 -12.58 -7.08
CA ARG A 143 -15.37 -13.70 -7.62
C ARG A 143 -16.64 -13.83 -6.80
N THR A 144 -17.76 -13.32 -7.31
CA THR A 144 -19.08 -13.56 -6.72
C THR A 144 -19.55 -14.98 -7.05
N ILE A 145 -19.92 -15.76 -6.05
CA ILE A 145 -20.54 -17.07 -6.25
C ILE A 145 -21.97 -16.83 -6.80
N LYS A 146 -22.21 -17.13 -8.07
CA LYS A 146 -23.51 -16.89 -8.73
C LYS A 146 -24.62 -17.83 -8.24
N HIS A 147 -24.28 -19.09 -7.92
CA HIS A 147 -25.15 -19.98 -7.16
C HIS A 147 -24.30 -21.07 -6.50
N VAL A 148 -24.82 -21.67 -5.43
CA VAL A 148 -24.26 -22.86 -4.80
C VAL A 148 -25.20 -24.03 -5.13
N THR A 149 -24.74 -25.02 -5.90
CA THR A 149 -25.48 -26.29 -6.02
C THR A 149 -25.15 -27.12 -4.80
N TYR A 150 -26.18 -27.56 -4.09
CA TYR A 150 -26.07 -28.64 -3.13
C TYR A 150 -26.45 -29.93 -3.86
N PHE A 151 -25.58 -30.94 -3.79
CA PHE A 151 -25.86 -32.29 -4.27
C PHE A 151 -26.26 -33.18 -3.09
#